data_AF-A0A2K5PKC0-F1
#
_entry.id   AF-A0A2K5PKC0-F1
#
_cell.length_a   1.000
_cell.length_b   1.000
_cell.length_c   1.000
_cell.angle_alpha   90.00
_cell.angle_beta   90.00
_cell.angle_gamma   90.00
#
_symmetry.space_group_name_H-M   'P 1'
#
loop_
_entity.id
_entity.type
_entity.pdbx_description
1 polymer ?
#
loop_
_entity_poly.entity_id
_entity_poly.type
_entity_poly.pdbx_seq_one_letter_code
_entity_poly.pdbx_strand_id
1 'polypeptide(L)'
;MPPQELSRRLAAVNTHVDEILQQEVRPLMAVEIIEQLHRQFAILSGGRGEDGAPIITFPEFSGFRHIPDEDFLNVMTYLTSIPSVEAASIGFVVVIDRRRDKWSSVKASLTRIAVAFPGNLQLIFILRPSHFIQRTFTDIGIKYYRNEFKTKVPIILLNSVSDLHGYIDKSQLTRELGGTLEYRHSQWVNHRTAIENFALTLKTTVQMLQTFGASLATTELPRSMLSTEDLLMSHTRQRDKLQDELKLLGKQGATLLSCIQEPATKYPNSKRNLNQLENAATMERLLVQLHETEKAFSQFWSEHHLKLNQCLQLQHFEHDFCKVKLALDNLLEEQAEFTGVGDSVMHVEQLLKEHKKLEEKSQEPLEKAQLLALVGDQLMQSHHDAADTIRPRCVELRHLCDNFINENKKKRDVFGKSLELHRQLDKTPFEESVNGLIVQRQKLMLCWVWRFSTRESRIA
;
A
#
# COMPACT_ATOMS: atom_id res chain seq x y z
N MET A 1 7.26 2.92 8.53
CA MET A 1 5.85 2.75 8.82
C MET A 1 5.59 1.33 9.29
N PRO A 2 5.25 1.16 10.57
CA PRO A 2 4.76 -0.12 11.09
C PRO A 2 3.51 -0.60 10.34
N PRO A 3 3.29 -1.93 10.21
CA PRO A 3 2.09 -2.48 9.56
C PRO A 3 0.77 -1.93 10.14
N GLN A 4 0.73 -1.70 11.46
CA GLN A 4 -0.44 -1.15 12.15
C GLN A 4 -0.80 0.27 11.66
N GLU A 5 0.19 1.09 11.32
CA GLU A 5 -0.05 2.44 10.80
C GLU A 5 -0.57 2.40 9.36
N LEU A 6 -0.08 1.47 8.53
CA LEU A 6 -0.67 1.24 7.21
C LEU A 6 -2.14 0.84 7.34
N SER A 7 -2.44 -0.16 8.17
CA SER A 7 -3.81 -0.64 8.39
C SER A 7 -4.75 0.46 8.88
N ARG A 8 -4.28 1.32 9.79
CA ARG A 8 -5.05 2.47 10.30
C ARG A 8 -5.38 3.47 9.19
N ARG A 9 -4.39 3.83 8.36
CA ARG A 9 -4.60 4.75 7.22
C ARG A 9 -5.57 4.18 6.19
N LEU A 10 -5.41 2.91 5.84
CA LEU A 10 -6.30 2.22 4.91
C LEU A 10 -7.73 2.11 5.46
N ALA A 11 -7.90 1.88 6.78
CA ALA A 11 -9.21 1.86 7.42
C ALA A 11 -9.91 3.24 7.35
N ALA A 12 -9.17 4.33 7.53
CA ALA A 12 -9.72 5.69 7.40
C ALA A 12 -10.26 5.97 5.98
N VAL A 13 -9.60 5.45 4.93
CA VAL A 13 -10.09 5.56 3.56
C VAL A 13 -11.41 4.80 3.38
N ASN A 14 -11.53 3.58 3.92
CA ASN A 14 -12.80 2.84 3.89
C ASN A 14 -13.92 3.62 4.56
N THR A 15 -13.69 4.18 5.75
CA THR A 15 -14.69 5.00 6.46
C THR A 15 -15.13 6.19 5.62
N HIS A 16 -14.21 6.90 4.98
CA HIS A 16 -14.58 8.05 4.15
C HIS A 16 -15.32 7.66 2.87
N VAL A 17 -14.95 6.53 2.25
CA VAL A 17 -15.74 6.01 1.13
C VAL A 17 -17.15 5.66 1.59
N ASP A 18 -17.30 5.09 2.80
CA ASP A 18 -18.59 4.74 3.36
C ASP A 18 -19.45 5.97 3.70
N GLU A 19 -18.81 7.07 4.12
CA GLU A 19 -19.45 8.38 4.25
C GLU A 19 -19.91 8.93 2.89
N ILE A 20 -19.07 8.87 1.86
CA ILE A 20 -19.40 9.35 0.50
C ILE A 20 -20.55 8.55 -0.10
N LEU A 21 -20.56 7.24 0.12
CA LEU A 21 -21.58 6.31 -0.35
C LEU A 21 -22.79 6.21 0.59
N GLN A 22 -22.73 6.85 1.77
CA GLN A 22 -23.71 6.76 2.85
C GLN A 22 -24.11 5.33 3.24
N GLN A 23 -23.16 4.38 3.19
CA GLN A 23 -23.44 2.95 3.40
C GLN A 23 -24.02 2.62 4.78
N GLU A 24 -23.70 3.41 5.82
CA GLU A 24 -24.23 3.19 7.18
C GLU A 24 -25.69 3.63 7.35
N VAL A 25 -26.13 4.62 6.57
CA VAL A 25 -27.48 5.19 6.68
C VAL A 25 -28.41 4.46 5.72
N ARG A 26 -28.03 4.30 4.44
CA ARG A 26 -28.81 3.57 3.41
C ARG A 26 -27.92 3.06 2.25
N PRO A 27 -27.93 1.76 1.93
CA PRO A 27 -26.92 1.13 1.06
C PRO A 27 -27.24 1.15 -0.44
N LEU A 28 -28.21 1.96 -0.91
CA LEU A 28 -28.64 1.93 -2.31
C LEU A 28 -27.69 2.72 -3.19
N MET A 29 -27.14 2.07 -4.21
CA MET A 29 -26.34 2.71 -5.25
C MET A 29 -27.17 3.04 -6.49
N ALA A 30 -26.72 4.05 -7.24
CA ALA A 30 -27.33 4.46 -8.49
C ALA A 30 -27.49 3.31 -9.49
N VAL A 31 -26.52 2.40 -9.54
CA VAL A 31 -26.53 1.23 -10.44
C VAL A 31 -27.62 0.22 -10.08
N GLU A 32 -27.97 0.10 -8.80
CA GLU A 32 -28.97 -0.86 -8.31
C GLU A 32 -30.39 -0.39 -8.61
N ILE A 33 -30.60 0.93 -8.69
CA ILE A 33 -31.90 1.54 -8.98
C ILE A 33 -31.92 2.28 -10.32
N ILE A 34 -31.02 1.91 -11.24
CA ILE A 34 -30.76 2.66 -12.46
C ILE A 34 -32.00 2.74 -13.36
N GLU A 35 -32.78 1.67 -13.44
CA GLU A 35 -34.03 1.64 -14.22
C GLU A 35 -35.05 2.62 -13.65
N GLN A 36 -35.20 2.66 -12.32
CA GLN A 36 -36.11 3.57 -11.62
C GLN A 36 -35.67 5.02 -11.79
N LEU A 37 -34.37 5.30 -11.71
CA LEU A 37 -33.82 6.64 -11.96
C LEU A 37 -34.17 7.09 -13.39
N HIS A 38 -33.92 6.25 -14.41
CA HIS A 38 -34.23 6.58 -15.81
C HIS A 38 -35.71 6.86 -16.09
N ARG A 39 -36.65 6.39 -15.25
CA ARG A 39 -38.07 6.75 -15.36
C ARG A 39 -38.33 8.23 -15.06
N GLN A 40 -37.42 8.91 -14.35
CA GLN A 40 -37.45 10.36 -14.12
C GLN A 40 -38.75 10.88 -13.47
N PHE A 41 -39.42 10.08 -12.63
CA PHE A 41 -40.61 10.55 -11.92
C PHE A 41 -40.31 11.51 -10.76
N ALA A 42 -39.03 11.61 -10.37
CA ALA A 42 -38.49 12.61 -9.47
C ALA A 42 -37.04 12.93 -9.87
N ILE A 43 -36.61 14.18 -9.68
CA ILE A 43 -35.26 14.64 -10.02
C ILE A 43 -34.68 15.52 -8.91
N LEU A 44 -33.36 15.39 -8.70
CA LEU A 44 -32.54 16.29 -7.89
C LEU A 44 -31.65 17.09 -8.83
N SER A 45 -32.14 18.22 -9.32
CA SER A 45 -31.46 19.02 -10.35
C SER A 45 -30.24 19.79 -9.85
N GLY A 46 -30.09 19.92 -8.53
CA GLY A 46 -29.11 20.78 -7.88
C GLY A 46 -29.62 22.18 -7.55
N GLY A 47 -30.89 22.46 -7.85
CA GLY A 47 -31.56 23.68 -7.40
C GLY A 47 -31.66 23.75 -5.88
N ARG A 48 -31.63 24.98 -5.36
CA ARG A 48 -31.79 25.30 -3.94
C ARG A 48 -32.90 26.33 -3.71
N GLY A 49 -33.59 26.21 -2.58
CA GLY A 49 -34.47 27.26 -2.05
C GLY A 49 -33.69 28.50 -1.61
N GLU A 50 -34.40 29.53 -1.18
CA GLU A 50 -33.81 30.81 -0.74
C GLU A 50 -32.83 30.65 0.44
N ASP A 51 -33.10 29.69 1.32
CA ASP A 51 -32.30 29.35 2.50
C ASP A 51 -31.25 28.25 2.24
N GLY A 52 -31.10 27.81 0.99
CA GLY A 52 -30.18 26.74 0.62
C GLY A 52 -30.77 25.33 0.73
N ALA A 53 -32.07 25.18 1.00
CA ALA A 53 -32.74 23.87 1.04
C ALA A 53 -32.68 23.14 -0.32
N PRO A 54 -32.31 21.84 -0.38
CA PRO A 54 -32.34 21.07 -1.61
C PRO A 54 -33.75 20.95 -2.21
N ILE A 55 -33.86 21.18 -3.53
CA ILE A 55 -35.13 21.04 -4.27
C ILE A 55 -35.21 19.67 -4.94
N ILE A 56 -36.26 18.91 -4.61
CA ILE A 56 -36.67 17.71 -5.36
C ILE A 56 -37.90 18.05 -6.20
N THR A 57 -37.79 17.87 -7.50
CA THR A 57 -38.89 18.12 -8.44
C THR A 57 -39.53 16.80 -8.86
N PHE A 58 -40.85 16.70 -8.74
CA PHE A 58 -41.67 15.67 -9.38
C PHE A 58 -42.21 16.25 -10.69
N PRO A 59 -41.52 16.05 -11.83
CA PRO A 59 -41.96 16.60 -13.10
C PRO A 59 -43.27 15.95 -13.56
N GLU A 60 -43.83 16.48 -14.65
CA GLU A 60 -44.94 15.85 -15.35
C GLU A 60 -44.62 14.38 -15.69
N PHE A 61 -45.45 13.46 -15.20
CA PHE A 61 -45.24 12.03 -15.38
C PHE A 61 -46.59 11.29 -15.39
N SER A 62 -47.10 10.98 -16.58
CA SER A 62 -48.44 10.40 -16.78
C SER A 62 -48.63 9.05 -16.09
N GLY A 63 -47.56 8.27 -15.93
CA GLY A 63 -47.56 6.96 -15.27
C GLY A 63 -47.42 7.01 -13.74
N PHE A 64 -47.50 8.18 -13.09
CA PHE A 64 -47.08 8.33 -11.68
C PHE A 64 -47.82 7.40 -10.73
N ARG A 65 -49.11 7.19 -10.97
CA ARG A 65 -49.97 6.30 -10.16
C ARG A 65 -49.60 4.83 -10.28
N HIS A 66 -48.92 4.45 -11.35
CA HIS A 66 -48.53 3.07 -11.65
C HIS A 66 -47.09 2.77 -11.22
N ILE A 67 -46.38 3.71 -10.61
CA ILE A 67 -45.07 3.44 -10.00
C ILE A 67 -45.30 2.54 -8.78
N PRO A 68 -44.64 1.38 -8.68
CA PRO A 68 -44.65 0.56 -7.46
C PRO A 68 -44.19 1.36 -6.23
N ASP A 69 -44.76 1.08 -5.06
CA ASP A 69 -44.42 1.82 -3.84
C ASP A 69 -42.94 1.61 -3.43
N GLU A 70 -42.39 0.42 -3.69
CA GLU A 70 -40.97 0.11 -3.49
C GLU A 70 -40.05 0.95 -4.39
N ASP A 71 -40.34 1.04 -5.70
CA ASP A 71 -39.59 1.88 -6.63
C ASP A 71 -39.59 3.35 -6.19
N PHE A 72 -40.75 3.85 -5.73
CA PHE A 72 -40.87 5.19 -5.19
C PHE A 72 -39.99 5.38 -3.96
N LEU A 73 -40.07 4.46 -3.00
CA LEU A 73 -39.27 4.51 -1.77
C LEU A 73 -37.77 4.46 -2.06
N ASN A 74 -37.34 3.62 -2.99
CA ASN A 74 -35.94 3.47 -3.38
C ASN A 74 -35.39 4.75 -4.01
N VAL A 75 -36.13 5.36 -4.95
CA VAL A 75 -35.70 6.64 -5.56
C VAL A 75 -35.73 7.78 -4.53
N MET A 76 -36.75 7.86 -3.67
CA MET A 76 -36.78 8.92 -2.65
C MET A 76 -35.66 8.77 -1.65
N THR A 77 -35.40 7.54 -1.21
CA THR A 77 -34.27 7.18 -0.37
C THR A 77 -32.95 7.64 -0.96
N TYR A 78 -32.71 7.29 -2.23
CA TYR A 78 -31.47 7.63 -2.90
C TYR A 78 -31.34 9.14 -3.19
N LEU A 79 -32.40 9.82 -3.66
CA LEU A 79 -32.32 11.25 -3.95
C LEU A 79 -32.11 12.10 -2.68
N THR A 80 -32.63 11.65 -1.54
CA THR A 80 -32.47 12.36 -0.26
C THR A 80 -31.16 12.04 0.45
N SER A 81 -30.46 10.97 0.07
CA SER A 81 -29.11 10.69 0.57
C SER A 81 -28.03 11.53 -0.13
N ILE A 82 -28.27 12.03 -1.34
CA ILE A 82 -27.23 12.74 -2.09
C ILE A 82 -26.77 14.07 -1.46
N PRO A 83 -27.67 14.97 -0.98
CA PRO A 83 -27.24 16.22 -0.34
C PRO A 83 -26.37 15.96 0.90
N SER A 84 -25.46 16.89 1.21
CA SER A 84 -24.67 16.80 2.44
C SER A 84 -25.56 16.83 3.69
N VAL A 85 -25.02 16.37 4.81
CA VAL A 85 -25.74 16.36 6.10
C VAL A 85 -26.21 17.77 6.47
N GLU A 86 -25.38 18.79 6.20
CA GLU A 86 -25.70 20.20 6.43
C GLU A 86 -26.87 20.64 5.54
N ALA A 87 -26.84 20.34 4.23
CA ALA A 87 -27.91 20.71 3.32
C ALA A 87 -29.23 19.97 3.64
N ALA A 88 -29.15 18.68 3.98
CA ALA A 88 -30.30 17.87 4.37
C ALA A 88 -30.92 18.31 5.70
N SER A 89 -30.12 18.90 6.62
CA SER A 89 -30.59 19.40 7.91
C SER A 89 -31.53 20.61 7.81
N ILE A 90 -31.40 21.41 6.75
CA ILE A 90 -32.31 22.54 6.44
C ILE A 90 -33.72 22.01 6.14
N GLY A 91 -33.78 20.85 5.46
CA GLY A 91 -35.01 20.23 4.97
C GLY A 91 -35.14 20.38 3.46
N PHE A 92 -36.07 19.62 2.88
CA PHE A 92 -36.28 19.53 1.44
C PHE A 92 -37.46 20.39 1.01
N VAL A 93 -37.26 21.13 -0.08
CA VAL A 93 -38.33 21.77 -0.84
C VAL A 93 -38.76 20.83 -1.95
N VAL A 94 -40.06 20.57 -2.05
CA VAL A 94 -40.63 19.70 -3.08
C VAL A 94 -41.45 20.52 -4.07
N VAL A 95 -41.18 20.36 -5.36
CA VAL A 95 -42.00 20.96 -6.44
C VAL A 95 -42.73 19.86 -7.20
N ILE A 96 -44.05 19.87 -7.18
CA ILE A 96 -44.91 18.91 -7.88
C ILE A 96 -45.50 19.58 -9.11
N ASP A 97 -45.09 19.17 -10.31
CA ASP A 97 -45.63 19.66 -11.57
C ASP A 97 -46.71 18.72 -12.12
N ARG A 98 -47.98 19.17 -12.11
CA ARG A 98 -49.15 18.41 -12.59
C ARG A 98 -50.09 19.27 -13.45
N ARG A 99 -49.57 20.33 -14.08
CA ARG A 99 -50.30 21.23 -14.99
C ARG A 99 -51.01 20.51 -16.15
N ARG A 100 -50.50 19.36 -16.60
CA ARG A 100 -50.97 18.53 -17.72
C ARG A 100 -51.65 17.22 -17.29
N ASP A 101 -51.87 17.02 -15.98
CA ASP A 101 -52.47 15.82 -15.41
C ASP A 101 -53.81 16.14 -14.69
N LYS A 102 -54.40 15.16 -14.00
CA LYS A 102 -55.65 15.26 -13.24
C LYS A 102 -55.36 15.54 -11.76
N TRP A 103 -56.32 16.15 -11.07
CA TRP A 103 -56.24 16.40 -9.62
C TRP A 103 -55.97 15.15 -8.78
N SER A 104 -56.45 13.98 -9.20
CA SER A 104 -56.13 12.71 -8.53
C SER A 104 -54.65 12.32 -8.59
N SER A 105 -53.84 12.88 -9.51
CA SER A 105 -52.39 12.68 -9.58
C SER A 105 -51.66 13.53 -8.53
N VAL A 106 -52.15 14.75 -8.29
CA VAL A 106 -51.71 15.58 -7.18
C VAL A 106 -51.96 14.87 -5.85
N LYS A 107 -53.18 14.36 -5.64
CA LYS A 107 -53.53 13.58 -4.44
C LYS A 107 -52.62 12.37 -4.24
N ALA A 108 -52.41 11.57 -5.30
CA ALA A 108 -51.52 10.41 -5.25
C ALA A 108 -50.08 10.79 -4.89
N SER A 109 -49.57 11.90 -5.44
CA SER A 109 -48.23 12.42 -5.12
C SER A 109 -48.13 12.83 -3.65
N LEU A 110 -49.10 13.59 -3.15
CA LEU A 110 -49.14 14.02 -1.74
C LEU A 110 -49.25 12.84 -0.78
N THR A 111 -50.12 11.87 -1.06
CA THR A 111 -50.26 10.66 -0.23
C THR A 111 -48.93 9.90 -0.13
N ARG A 112 -48.25 9.67 -1.27
CA ARG A 112 -46.97 8.94 -1.28
C ARG A 112 -45.86 9.69 -0.56
N ILE A 113 -45.76 11.00 -0.77
CA ILE A 113 -44.76 11.83 -0.08
C ILE A 113 -45.04 11.86 1.43
N ALA A 114 -46.30 11.99 1.85
CA ALA A 114 -46.66 11.99 3.27
C ALA A 114 -46.30 10.68 3.99
N VAL A 115 -46.41 9.55 3.30
CA VAL A 115 -46.16 8.22 3.88
C VAL A 115 -44.69 7.81 3.78
N ALA A 116 -44.04 8.06 2.64
CA ALA A 116 -42.78 7.42 2.28
C ALA A 116 -41.61 8.40 2.03
N PHE A 117 -41.79 9.71 2.24
CA PHE A 117 -40.68 10.64 2.10
C PHE A 117 -39.72 10.51 3.30
N PRO A 118 -38.43 10.20 3.06
CA PRO A 118 -37.51 9.82 4.13
C PRO A 118 -36.81 10.98 4.83
N GLY A 119 -36.81 12.18 4.24
CA GLY A 119 -36.13 13.36 4.76
C GLY A 119 -37.08 14.32 5.50
N ASN A 120 -36.49 15.38 6.07
CA ASN A 120 -37.28 16.47 6.65
C ASN A 120 -37.91 17.30 5.52
N LEU A 121 -39.24 17.38 5.44
CA LEU A 121 -39.92 18.22 4.46
C LEU A 121 -40.10 19.62 5.03
N GLN A 122 -39.59 20.61 4.29
CA GLN A 122 -39.72 22.01 4.68
C GLN A 122 -40.93 22.67 4.02
N LEU A 123 -41.13 22.44 2.72
CA LEU A 123 -42.11 23.16 1.91
C LEU A 123 -42.50 22.37 0.66
N ILE A 124 -43.77 22.40 0.28
CA ILE A 124 -44.26 21.78 -0.96
C ILE A 124 -44.95 22.82 -1.85
N PHE A 125 -44.47 22.98 -3.08
CA PHE A 125 -45.12 23.72 -4.14
C PHE A 125 -45.86 22.77 -5.09
N ILE A 126 -47.07 23.15 -5.50
CA ILE A 126 -47.85 22.37 -6.45
C ILE A 126 -48.29 23.26 -7.61
N LEU A 127 -47.79 22.97 -8.81
CA LEU A 127 -48.31 23.53 -10.05
C LEU A 127 -49.52 22.70 -10.47
N ARG A 128 -50.71 23.26 -10.27
CA ARG A 128 -51.98 22.53 -10.41
C ARG A 128 -52.43 22.37 -11.88
N PRO A 129 -53.28 21.37 -12.19
CA PRO A 129 -53.86 21.20 -13.52
C PRO A 129 -54.52 22.46 -14.07
N SER A 130 -54.19 22.83 -15.32
CA SER A 130 -54.63 24.09 -15.97
C SER A 130 -56.14 24.23 -16.13
N HIS A 131 -56.89 23.11 -16.13
CA HIS A 131 -58.34 23.08 -16.32
C HIS A 131 -59.14 22.91 -15.02
N PHE A 132 -58.49 23.02 -13.86
CA PHE A 132 -59.14 22.82 -12.57
C PHE A 132 -59.44 24.17 -11.88
N ILE A 133 -60.67 24.67 -12.07
CA ILE A 133 -61.09 26.04 -11.64
C ILE A 133 -61.84 26.05 -10.29
N GLN A 134 -62.28 24.89 -9.76
CA GLN A 134 -63.04 24.85 -8.50
C GLN A 134 -62.15 25.03 -7.25
N ARG A 135 -62.04 26.27 -6.76
CA ARG A 135 -61.27 26.67 -5.56
C ARG A 135 -61.76 26.00 -4.26
N THR A 136 -63.05 25.69 -4.13
CA THR A 136 -63.62 25.19 -2.87
C THR A 136 -63.23 23.74 -2.53
N PHE A 137 -63.08 22.86 -3.52
CA PHE A 137 -62.70 21.44 -3.30
C PHE A 137 -61.19 21.25 -3.09
N THR A 138 -60.35 22.18 -3.59
CA THR A 138 -58.89 22.17 -3.38
C THR A 138 -58.53 22.51 -1.95
N ASP A 139 -59.19 23.50 -1.35
CA ASP A 139 -58.81 24.02 -0.03
C ASP A 139 -59.17 23.03 1.09
N ILE A 140 -60.31 22.34 0.98
CA ILE A 140 -60.71 21.27 1.92
C ILE A 140 -59.80 20.04 1.78
N GLY A 141 -59.51 19.63 0.53
CA GLY A 141 -58.66 18.47 0.26
C GLY A 141 -57.21 18.66 0.70
N ILE A 142 -56.65 19.86 0.54
CA ILE A 142 -55.28 20.17 0.99
C ILE A 142 -55.22 20.36 2.50
N LYS A 143 -56.25 20.92 3.12
CA LYS A 143 -56.35 21.00 4.58
C LYS A 143 -56.31 19.60 5.23
N TYR A 144 -56.90 18.59 4.58
CA TYR A 144 -56.74 17.19 4.98
C TYR A 144 -55.27 16.74 4.91
N TYR A 145 -54.60 16.92 3.77
CA TYR A 145 -53.20 16.51 3.63
C TYR A 145 -52.23 17.24 4.54
N ARG A 146 -52.49 18.52 4.89
CA ARG A 146 -51.69 19.26 5.88
C ARG A 146 -51.68 18.57 7.25
N ASN A 147 -52.71 17.79 7.57
CA ASN A 147 -52.82 17.03 8.82
C ASN A 147 -52.21 15.61 8.73
N GLU A 148 -52.01 15.09 7.51
CA GLU A 148 -51.39 13.77 7.27
C GLU A 148 -49.86 13.82 7.36
N PHE A 149 -49.26 14.99 7.11
CA PHE A 149 -47.84 15.19 7.38
C PHE A 149 -47.60 15.28 8.89
N LYS A 150 -46.63 14.50 9.41
CA LYS A 150 -46.27 14.45 10.84
C LYS A 150 -45.92 15.83 11.42
N THR A 151 -45.43 16.73 10.58
CA THR A 151 -45.23 18.15 10.83
C THR A 151 -46.16 18.96 9.92
N LYS A 152 -46.59 20.17 10.33
CA LYS A 152 -47.46 21.06 9.53
C LYS A 152 -46.70 21.63 8.31
N VAL A 153 -46.21 20.78 7.42
CA VAL A 153 -45.48 21.15 6.21
C VAL A 153 -46.36 22.11 5.41
N PRO A 154 -45.92 23.35 5.13
CA PRO A 154 -46.67 24.28 4.31
C PRO A 154 -46.79 23.74 2.88
N ILE A 155 -47.99 23.87 2.32
CA ILE A 155 -48.28 23.49 0.93
C ILE A 155 -48.82 24.73 0.23
N ILE A 156 -48.14 25.14 -0.85
CA ILE A 156 -48.47 26.32 -1.65
C ILE A 156 -48.96 25.86 -3.02
N LEU A 157 -50.22 26.22 -3.32
CA LEU A 157 -50.81 26.01 -4.64
C LEU A 157 -50.47 27.15 -5.58
N LEU A 158 -49.98 26.81 -6.76
CA LEU A 158 -49.59 27.76 -7.79
C LEU A 158 -50.45 27.58 -9.04
N ASN A 159 -50.86 28.70 -9.64
CA ASN A 159 -51.66 28.71 -10.87
C ASN A 159 -50.79 28.69 -12.12
N SER A 160 -49.57 29.18 -11.99
CA SER A 160 -48.65 29.36 -13.09
C SER A 160 -47.21 29.13 -12.63
N VAL A 161 -46.33 28.90 -13.59
CA VAL A 161 -44.88 28.88 -13.33
C VAL A 161 -44.37 30.26 -12.91
N SER A 162 -45.01 31.36 -13.35
CA SER A 162 -44.67 32.71 -12.90
C SER A 162 -44.92 32.90 -11.40
N ASP A 163 -45.95 32.25 -10.84
CA ASP A 163 -46.19 32.26 -9.39
C ASP A 163 -45.02 31.57 -8.65
N LEU A 164 -44.49 30.46 -9.20
CA LEU A 164 -43.34 29.75 -8.62
C LEU A 164 -42.07 30.63 -8.57
N HIS A 165 -41.87 31.46 -9.59
CA HIS A 165 -40.72 32.38 -9.67
C HIS A 165 -40.73 33.48 -8.60
N GLY A 166 -41.88 33.71 -7.95
CA GLY A 166 -41.96 34.59 -6.79
C GLY A 166 -41.38 33.97 -5.50
N TYR A 167 -41.17 32.65 -5.48
CA TYR A 167 -40.65 31.92 -4.32
C TYR A 167 -39.27 31.30 -4.55
N ILE A 168 -38.97 30.89 -5.79
CA ILE A 168 -37.71 30.25 -6.15
C ILE A 168 -37.08 31.00 -7.31
N ASP A 169 -35.82 31.39 -7.14
CA ASP A 169 -35.07 32.08 -8.17
C ASP A 169 -34.97 31.23 -9.46
N LYS A 170 -35.08 31.89 -10.61
CA LYS A 170 -35.07 31.20 -11.91
C LYS A 170 -33.79 30.41 -12.15
N SER A 171 -32.66 30.83 -11.58
CA SER A 171 -31.39 30.10 -11.70
C SER A 171 -31.35 28.77 -10.95
N GLN A 172 -32.34 28.50 -10.08
CA GLN A 172 -32.47 27.27 -9.30
C GLN A 172 -33.52 26.31 -9.88
N LEU A 173 -34.20 26.69 -10.97
CA LEU A 173 -35.26 25.91 -11.60
C LEU A 173 -34.85 25.43 -13.00
N THR A 174 -35.26 24.22 -13.37
CA THR A 174 -35.01 23.68 -14.72
C THR A 174 -35.87 24.38 -15.78
N ARG A 175 -35.56 24.18 -17.06
CA ARG A 175 -36.24 24.84 -18.18
C ARG A 175 -37.72 24.51 -18.27
N GLU A 176 -38.12 23.30 -17.87
CA GLU A 176 -39.53 22.84 -17.84
C GLU A 176 -40.38 23.65 -16.84
N LEU A 177 -39.72 24.20 -15.82
CA LEU A 177 -40.27 25.11 -14.81
C LEU A 177 -39.93 26.58 -15.12
N GLY A 178 -39.59 26.90 -16.37
CA GLY A 178 -39.31 28.27 -16.82
C GLY A 178 -38.07 28.91 -16.21
N GLY A 179 -37.15 28.11 -15.66
CA GLY A 179 -35.88 28.57 -15.11
C GLY A 179 -34.70 28.48 -16.08
N THR A 180 -33.51 28.80 -15.58
CA THR A 180 -32.25 28.83 -16.34
C THR A 180 -31.24 27.78 -15.87
N LEU A 181 -31.58 26.94 -14.87
CA LEU A 181 -30.73 25.85 -14.40
C LEU A 181 -30.61 24.80 -15.51
N GLU A 182 -29.40 24.58 -16.03
CA GLU A 182 -29.17 23.49 -16.96
C GLU A 182 -29.07 22.16 -16.21
N TYR A 183 -29.96 21.23 -16.56
CA TYR A 183 -30.00 19.88 -16.01
C TYR A 183 -30.22 18.88 -17.14
N ARG A 184 -29.35 17.87 -17.22
CA ARG A 184 -29.48 16.74 -18.15
C ARG A 184 -29.53 15.47 -17.34
N HIS A 185 -30.71 14.86 -17.28
CA HIS A 185 -30.96 13.73 -16.39
C HIS A 185 -30.05 12.53 -16.69
N SER A 186 -29.90 12.15 -17.97
CA SER A 186 -29.02 11.05 -18.37
C SER A 186 -27.55 11.29 -17.97
N GLN A 187 -27.06 12.51 -18.13
CA GLN A 187 -25.71 12.87 -17.70
C GLN A 187 -25.57 12.80 -16.18
N TRP A 188 -26.58 13.27 -15.44
CA TRP A 188 -26.59 13.18 -13.98
C TRP A 188 -26.55 11.73 -13.49
N VAL A 189 -27.38 10.85 -14.06
CA VAL A 189 -27.37 9.41 -13.73
C VAL A 189 -26.00 8.80 -14.05
N ASN A 190 -25.45 9.06 -15.23
CA ASN A 190 -24.14 8.55 -15.64
C ASN A 190 -23.02 9.00 -14.70
N HIS A 191 -22.98 10.29 -14.34
CA HIS A 191 -21.98 10.81 -13.41
C HIS A 191 -22.12 10.17 -12.03
N ARG A 192 -23.34 10.07 -11.49
CA ARG A 192 -23.57 9.44 -10.18
C ARG A 192 -23.11 7.99 -10.16
N THR A 193 -23.54 7.20 -11.12
CA THR A 193 -23.12 5.79 -11.25
C THR A 193 -21.61 5.65 -11.38
N ALA A 194 -20.95 6.51 -12.17
CA ALA A 194 -19.50 6.47 -12.34
C ALA A 194 -18.74 6.85 -11.05
N ILE A 195 -19.19 7.87 -10.32
CA ILE A 195 -18.57 8.30 -9.06
C ILE A 195 -18.70 7.21 -8.00
N GLU A 196 -19.88 6.62 -7.87
CA GLU A 196 -20.14 5.57 -6.87
C GLU A 196 -19.35 4.29 -7.18
N ASN A 197 -19.31 3.88 -8.45
CA ASN A 197 -18.49 2.75 -8.90
C ASN A 197 -16.99 3.00 -8.67
N PHE A 198 -16.52 4.23 -8.89
CA PHE A 198 -15.13 4.60 -8.60
C PHE A 198 -14.83 4.48 -7.11
N ALA A 199 -15.69 5.02 -6.25
CA ALA A 199 -15.54 4.96 -4.80
C ALA A 199 -15.52 3.50 -4.31
N LEU A 200 -16.40 2.63 -4.81
CA LEU A 200 -16.38 1.20 -4.50
C LEU A 200 -15.10 0.50 -4.98
N THR A 201 -14.63 0.85 -6.18
CA THR A 201 -13.38 0.27 -6.71
C THR A 201 -12.21 0.67 -5.83
N LEU A 202 -12.14 1.94 -5.39
CA LEU A 202 -11.15 2.41 -4.42
C LEU A 202 -11.22 1.62 -3.11
N LYS A 203 -12.42 1.45 -2.53
CA LYS A 203 -12.63 0.64 -1.31
C LYS A 203 -12.12 -0.79 -1.49
N THR A 204 -12.45 -1.42 -2.61
CA THR A 204 -12.01 -2.79 -2.92
C THR A 204 -10.49 -2.88 -3.05
N THR A 205 -9.86 -1.93 -3.75
CA THR A 205 -8.39 -1.86 -3.86
C THR A 205 -7.73 -1.66 -2.50
N VAL A 206 -8.29 -0.80 -1.64
CA VAL A 206 -7.82 -0.58 -0.26
C VAL A 206 -7.91 -1.87 0.56
N GLN A 207 -8.99 -2.65 0.43
CA GLN A 207 -9.12 -3.95 1.11
C GLN A 207 -8.10 -4.98 0.61
N MET A 208 -7.79 -5.00 -0.69
CA MET A 208 -6.73 -5.85 -1.24
C MET A 208 -5.36 -5.46 -0.67
N LEU A 209 -5.06 -4.16 -0.55
CA LEU A 209 -3.84 -3.66 0.09
C LEU A 209 -3.76 -4.05 1.58
N GLN A 210 -4.88 -3.98 2.31
CA GLN A 210 -4.95 -4.42 3.71
C GLN A 210 -4.64 -5.91 3.85
N THR A 211 -5.25 -6.74 2.99
CA THR A 211 -5.02 -8.19 2.99
C THR A 211 -3.57 -8.52 2.69
N PHE A 212 -2.97 -7.86 1.70
CA PHE A 212 -1.56 -8.01 1.38
C PHE A 212 -0.67 -7.55 2.54
N GLY A 213 -0.91 -6.37 3.12
CA GLY A 213 -0.16 -5.87 4.27
C GLY A 213 -0.23 -6.79 5.50
N ALA A 214 -1.39 -7.40 5.75
CA ALA A 214 -1.57 -8.40 6.81
C ALA A 214 -0.75 -9.67 6.53
N SER A 215 -0.78 -10.18 5.29
CA SER A 215 0.04 -11.32 4.87
C SER A 215 1.53 -11.05 5.11
N LEU A 216 2.01 -9.84 4.77
CA LEU A 216 3.40 -9.46 4.99
C LEU A 216 3.77 -9.40 6.48
N ALA A 217 2.86 -8.99 7.34
CA ALA A 217 3.09 -8.90 8.78
C ALA A 217 3.14 -10.27 9.48
N THR A 218 2.42 -11.26 8.96
CA THR A 218 2.36 -12.62 9.52
C THR A 218 3.34 -13.60 8.86
N THR A 219 4.10 -13.16 7.86
CA THR A 219 5.04 -14.04 7.15
C THR A 219 6.25 -14.34 8.02
N GLU A 220 6.42 -15.62 8.37
CA GLU A 220 7.66 -16.11 8.99
C GLU A 220 8.79 -16.13 7.95
N LEU A 221 9.97 -15.62 8.34
CA LEU A 221 11.16 -15.65 7.50
C LEU A 221 11.65 -17.09 7.31
N PRO A 222 11.79 -17.58 6.07
CA PRO A 222 12.28 -18.93 5.82
C PRO A 222 13.70 -19.14 6.35
N ARG A 223 14.00 -20.38 6.76
CA ARG A 223 15.33 -20.77 7.26
C ARG A 223 16.35 -21.02 6.13
N SER A 224 15.90 -21.17 4.89
CA SER A 224 16.78 -21.44 3.73
C SER A 224 16.79 -20.26 2.74
N MET A 225 17.96 -19.93 2.21
CA MET A 225 18.17 -18.79 1.31
C MET A 225 17.29 -18.85 0.05
N LEU A 226 17.20 -20.01 -0.59
CA LEU A 226 16.35 -20.20 -1.79
C LEU A 226 14.87 -19.90 -1.50
N SER A 227 14.37 -20.31 -0.32
CA SER A 227 12.99 -20.03 0.07
C SER A 227 12.76 -18.56 0.39
N THR A 228 13.77 -17.82 0.86
CA THR A 228 13.71 -16.38 1.11
C THR A 228 13.69 -15.58 -0.19
N GLU A 229 14.49 -15.98 -1.18
CA GLU A 229 14.50 -15.38 -2.53
C GLU A 229 13.16 -15.56 -3.26
N ASP A 230 12.61 -16.78 -3.23
CA ASP A 230 11.30 -17.07 -3.81
C ASP A 230 10.17 -16.26 -3.15
N LEU A 231 10.23 -16.13 -1.82
CA LEU A 231 9.28 -15.33 -1.05
C LEU A 231 9.36 -13.84 -1.42
N LEU A 232 10.56 -13.28 -1.48
CA LEU A 232 10.79 -11.88 -1.88
C LEU A 232 10.27 -11.62 -3.29
N MET A 233 10.53 -12.54 -4.22
CA MET A 233 10.04 -12.45 -5.59
C MET A 233 8.50 -12.52 -5.66
N SER A 234 7.89 -13.42 -4.89
CA SER A 234 6.43 -13.53 -4.79
C SER A 234 5.78 -12.25 -4.25
N HIS A 235 6.30 -11.72 -3.13
CA HIS A 235 5.81 -10.46 -2.55
C HIS A 235 5.99 -9.28 -3.52
N THR A 236 7.12 -9.22 -4.22
CA THR A 236 7.41 -8.15 -5.19
C THR A 236 6.41 -8.18 -6.35
N ARG A 237 6.11 -9.36 -6.90
CA ARG A 237 5.10 -9.53 -7.96
C ARG A 237 3.70 -9.10 -7.51
N GLN A 238 3.30 -9.49 -6.29
CA GLN A 238 2.01 -9.08 -5.74
C GLN A 238 1.94 -7.56 -5.53
N ARG A 239 3.02 -6.96 -5.01
CA ARG A 239 3.12 -5.51 -4.86
C ARG A 239 3.04 -4.78 -6.20
N ASP A 240 3.75 -5.24 -7.23
CA ASP A 240 3.73 -4.64 -8.56
C ASP A 240 2.31 -4.66 -9.15
N LYS A 241 1.59 -5.78 -9.01
CA LYS A 241 0.19 -5.88 -9.43
C LYS A 241 -0.70 -4.84 -8.74
N LEU A 242 -0.60 -4.72 -7.40
CA LEU A 242 -1.38 -3.75 -6.63
C LEU A 242 -1.02 -2.30 -6.99
N GLN A 243 0.25 -2.02 -7.28
CA GLN A 243 0.69 -0.72 -7.75
C GLN A 243 0.09 -0.37 -9.11
N ASP A 244 0.03 -1.33 -10.04
CA ASP A 244 -0.56 -1.12 -11.36
C ASP A 244 -2.08 -0.90 -11.27
N GLU A 245 -2.77 -1.59 -10.37
CA GLU A 245 -4.18 -1.35 -10.06
C GLU A 245 -4.41 0.08 -9.53
N LEU A 246 -3.60 0.55 -8.58
CA LEU A 246 -3.67 1.93 -8.06
C LEU A 246 -3.44 2.98 -9.16
N LYS A 247 -2.43 2.77 -10.02
CA LYS A 247 -2.14 3.67 -11.15
C LYS A 247 -3.28 3.69 -12.17
N LEU A 248 -3.85 2.53 -12.49
CA LEU A 248 -4.98 2.43 -13.40
C LEU A 248 -6.19 3.18 -12.83
N LEU A 249 -6.49 2.97 -11.55
CA LEU A 249 -7.56 3.68 -10.87
C LEU A 249 -7.33 5.20 -10.88
N GLY A 250 -6.09 5.65 -10.68
CA GLY A 250 -5.74 7.07 -10.76
C GLY A 250 -6.04 7.68 -12.13
N LYS A 251 -5.69 6.96 -13.22
CA LYS A 251 -6.01 7.38 -14.60
C LYS A 251 -7.52 7.42 -14.87
N GLN A 252 -8.26 6.42 -14.37
CA GLN A 252 -9.71 6.37 -14.50
C GLN A 252 -10.39 7.52 -13.76
N GLY A 253 -9.96 7.81 -12.53
CA GLY A 253 -10.49 8.91 -11.73
C GLY A 253 -10.19 10.28 -12.34
N ALA A 254 -8.98 10.50 -12.86
CA ALA A 254 -8.63 11.73 -13.57
C ALA A 254 -9.47 11.94 -14.84
N THR A 255 -9.71 10.86 -15.60
CA THR A 255 -10.59 10.89 -16.78
C THR A 255 -12.02 11.24 -16.39
N LEU A 256 -12.55 10.60 -15.34
CA LEU A 256 -13.89 10.87 -14.83
C LEU A 256 -14.04 12.31 -14.35
N LEU A 257 -13.07 12.85 -13.60
CA LEU A 257 -13.07 14.24 -13.16
C LEU A 257 -13.09 15.20 -14.36
N SER A 258 -12.28 14.93 -15.39
CA SER A 258 -12.28 15.71 -16.63
C SER A 258 -13.65 15.69 -17.31
N CYS A 259 -14.31 14.53 -17.40
CA CYS A 259 -15.67 14.41 -17.95
C CYS A 259 -16.70 15.21 -17.13
N ILE A 260 -16.61 15.20 -15.80
CA ILE A 260 -17.50 15.97 -14.92
C ILE A 260 -17.29 17.48 -15.12
N GLN A 261 -16.05 17.91 -15.36
CA GLN A 261 -15.65 19.30 -15.53
C GLN A 261 -15.78 19.82 -16.99
N GLU A 262 -15.93 18.94 -17.98
CA GLU A 262 -15.98 19.24 -19.42
C GLU A 262 -16.98 20.36 -19.80
N PRO A 263 -18.20 20.44 -19.22
CA PRO A 263 -19.13 21.53 -19.53
C PRO A 263 -18.56 22.92 -19.26
N ALA A 264 -17.69 23.05 -18.27
CA ALA A 264 -17.07 24.31 -17.88
C ALA A 264 -15.80 24.63 -18.67
N THR A 265 -15.12 23.62 -19.23
CA THR A 265 -13.93 23.85 -20.08
C THR A 265 -14.33 24.26 -21.50
N LYS A 266 -15.45 23.74 -22.02
CA LYS A 266 -15.98 24.09 -23.35
C LYS A 266 -16.75 25.42 -23.38
N TYR A 267 -17.37 25.82 -22.26
CA TYR A 267 -18.18 27.03 -22.17
C TYR A 267 -17.83 27.81 -20.89
N PRO A 268 -16.76 28.63 -20.88
CA PRO A 268 -16.27 29.31 -19.68
C PRO A 268 -17.26 30.33 -19.08
N ASN A 269 -18.25 30.79 -19.86
CA ASN A 269 -19.32 31.68 -19.38
C ASN A 269 -20.53 30.92 -18.82
N SER A 270 -20.53 29.59 -18.81
CA SER A 270 -21.60 28.79 -18.22
C SER A 270 -21.43 28.71 -16.71
N LYS A 271 -22.43 29.23 -15.97
CA LYS A 271 -22.45 29.14 -14.50
C LYS A 271 -22.65 27.67 -14.10
N ARG A 272 -21.65 27.08 -13.44
CA ARG A 272 -21.73 25.69 -12.94
C ARG A 272 -22.91 25.55 -11.99
N ASN A 273 -23.70 24.50 -12.16
CA ASN A 273 -24.71 24.15 -11.18
C ASN A 273 -24.07 23.48 -9.95
N LEU A 274 -24.78 23.49 -8.82
CA LEU A 274 -24.25 22.99 -7.56
C LEU A 274 -23.96 21.48 -7.60
N ASN A 275 -24.79 20.69 -8.28
CA ASN A 275 -24.55 19.26 -8.48
C ASN A 275 -23.20 18.97 -9.18
N GLN A 276 -22.84 19.75 -10.20
CA GLN A 276 -21.55 19.61 -10.89
C GLN A 276 -20.37 19.97 -9.98
N LEU A 277 -20.53 21.01 -9.16
CA LEU A 277 -19.50 21.39 -8.17
C LEU A 277 -19.33 20.31 -7.09
N GLU A 278 -20.43 19.80 -6.53
CA GLU A 278 -20.42 18.74 -5.50
C GLU A 278 -19.85 17.43 -6.05
N ASN A 279 -20.20 17.04 -7.29
CA ASN A 279 -19.64 15.86 -7.95
C ASN A 279 -18.13 16.02 -8.22
N ALA A 280 -17.68 17.18 -8.70
CA ALA A 280 -16.26 17.46 -8.92
C ALA A 280 -15.48 17.42 -7.60
N ALA A 281 -15.98 18.10 -6.56
CA ALA A 281 -15.36 18.11 -5.23
C ALA A 281 -15.29 16.70 -4.61
N THR A 282 -16.33 15.88 -4.82
CA THR A 282 -16.32 14.48 -4.35
C THR A 282 -15.27 13.65 -5.07
N MET A 283 -15.14 13.79 -6.40
CA MET A 283 -14.08 13.11 -7.14
C MET A 283 -12.68 13.60 -6.79
N GLU A 284 -12.49 14.90 -6.59
CA GLU A 284 -11.22 15.47 -6.13
C GLU A 284 -10.81 14.88 -4.78
N ARG A 285 -11.74 14.80 -3.82
CA ARG A 285 -11.50 14.14 -2.52
C ARG A 285 -11.10 12.68 -2.68
N LEU A 286 -11.84 11.90 -3.47
CA LEU A 286 -11.53 10.48 -3.72
C LEU A 286 -10.15 10.30 -4.37
N LEU A 287 -9.76 11.19 -5.29
CA LEU A 287 -8.43 11.18 -5.91
C LEU A 287 -7.30 11.51 -4.92
N VAL A 288 -7.52 12.46 -4.01
CA VAL A 288 -6.57 12.75 -2.93
C VAL A 288 -6.37 11.51 -2.06
N GLN A 289 -7.45 10.84 -1.67
CA GLN A 289 -7.36 9.62 -0.87
C GLN A 289 -6.65 8.47 -1.57
N LEU A 290 -6.90 8.29 -2.86
CA LEU A 290 -6.18 7.33 -3.68
C LEU A 290 -4.68 7.63 -3.71
N HIS A 291 -4.31 8.90 -3.89
CA HIS A 291 -2.90 9.31 -3.89
C HIS A 291 -2.23 9.09 -2.53
N GLU A 292 -2.91 9.44 -1.43
CA GLU A 292 -2.42 9.18 -0.07
C GLU A 292 -2.27 7.69 0.21
N THR A 293 -3.22 6.87 -0.28
CA THR A 293 -3.17 5.41 -0.21
C THR A 293 -1.95 4.85 -0.94
N GLU A 294 -1.73 5.27 -2.19
CA GLU A 294 -0.57 4.86 -3.00
C GLU A 294 0.75 5.25 -2.31
N LYS A 295 0.83 6.47 -1.78
CA LYS A 295 2.01 6.96 -1.07
C LYS A 295 2.27 6.16 0.21
N ALA A 296 1.24 5.93 1.02
CA ALA A 296 1.36 5.15 2.25
C ALA A 296 1.81 3.71 1.95
N PHE A 297 1.22 3.09 0.94
CA PHE A 297 1.60 1.74 0.52
C PHE A 297 3.04 1.66 0.01
N SER A 298 3.47 2.62 -0.83
CA SER A 298 4.83 2.70 -1.34
C SER A 298 5.87 2.85 -0.22
N GLN A 299 5.58 3.70 0.77
CA GLN A 299 6.44 3.88 1.95
C GLN A 299 6.54 2.60 2.76
N PHE A 300 5.42 1.96 3.08
CA PHE A 300 5.41 0.68 3.78
C PHE A 300 6.22 -0.39 3.04
N TRP A 301 5.99 -0.53 1.72
CA TRP A 301 6.71 -1.50 0.91
C TRP A 301 8.21 -1.24 0.91
N SER A 302 8.65 0.01 0.76
CA SER A 302 10.07 0.34 0.72
C SER A 302 10.82 -0.13 1.98
N GLU A 303 10.23 0.04 3.15
CA GLU A 303 10.81 -0.39 4.41
C GLU A 303 10.72 -1.91 4.60
N HIS A 304 9.59 -2.52 4.25
CA HIS A 304 9.43 -3.97 4.34
C HIS A 304 10.41 -4.71 3.41
N HIS A 305 10.52 -4.24 2.16
CA HIS A 305 11.45 -4.76 1.18
C HIS A 305 12.90 -4.60 1.61
N LEU A 306 13.28 -3.44 2.18
CA LEU A 306 14.62 -3.22 2.73
C LEU A 306 14.97 -4.27 3.81
N LYS A 307 14.06 -4.49 4.77
CA LYS A 307 14.25 -5.47 5.84
C LYS A 307 14.39 -6.90 5.33
N LEU A 308 13.53 -7.31 4.39
CA LEU A 308 13.64 -8.63 3.77
C LEU A 308 14.97 -8.81 3.03
N ASN A 309 15.39 -7.79 2.28
CA ASN A 309 16.66 -7.82 1.56
C ASN A 309 17.87 -7.89 2.51
N GLN A 310 17.85 -7.13 3.62
CA GLN A 310 18.87 -7.22 4.66
C GLN A 310 18.89 -8.61 5.35
N CYS A 311 17.71 -9.22 5.56
CA CYS A 311 17.65 -10.59 6.08
C CYS A 311 18.31 -11.58 5.10
N LEU A 312 18.00 -11.47 3.81
CA LEU A 312 18.60 -12.31 2.77
C LEU A 312 20.12 -12.10 2.68
N GLN A 313 20.59 -10.85 2.73
CA GLN A 313 22.02 -10.51 2.76
C GLN A 313 22.73 -11.15 3.96
N LEU A 314 22.11 -11.09 5.15
CA LEU A 314 22.65 -11.75 6.34
C LEU A 314 22.72 -13.27 6.17
N GLN A 315 21.68 -13.90 5.63
CA GLN A 315 21.67 -15.35 5.40
C GLN A 315 22.80 -15.78 4.45
N HIS A 316 23.00 -15.06 3.34
CA HIS A 316 24.10 -15.29 2.41
C HIS A 316 25.47 -15.12 3.10
N PHE A 317 25.64 -14.02 3.81
CA PHE A 317 26.88 -13.74 4.55
C PHE A 317 27.19 -14.83 5.59
N GLU A 318 26.21 -15.27 6.37
CA GLU A 318 26.40 -16.30 7.40
C GLU A 318 26.74 -17.66 6.82
N HIS A 319 26.10 -18.03 5.71
CA HIS A 319 26.40 -19.26 5.02
C HIS A 319 27.81 -19.26 4.41
N ASP A 320 28.19 -18.17 3.75
CA ASP A 320 29.53 -18.02 3.17
C ASP A 320 30.59 -17.98 4.27
N PHE A 321 30.30 -17.33 5.40
CA PHE A 321 31.16 -17.32 6.57
C PHE A 321 31.41 -18.74 7.08
N CYS A 322 30.37 -19.55 7.27
CA CYS A 322 30.52 -20.93 7.72
C CYS A 322 31.37 -21.77 6.75
N LYS A 323 31.17 -21.61 5.43
CA LYS A 323 31.95 -22.33 4.41
C LYS A 323 33.42 -21.95 4.42
N VAL A 324 33.70 -20.64 4.45
CA VAL A 324 35.07 -20.13 4.43
C VAL A 324 35.78 -20.47 5.74
N LYS A 325 35.12 -20.30 6.89
CA LYS A 325 35.66 -20.67 8.19
C LYS A 325 36.06 -22.14 8.23
N LEU A 326 35.18 -23.05 7.80
CA LEU A 326 35.50 -24.48 7.75
C LEU A 326 36.73 -24.77 6.86
N ALA A 327 36.86 -24.08 5.72
CA ALA A 327 38.02 -24.22 4.85
C ALA A 327 39.31 -23.74 5.52
N LEU A 328 39.26 -22.62 6.27
CA LEU A 328 40.41 -22.11 7.03
C LEU A 328 40.76 -23.03 8.21
N ASP A 329 39.76 -23.54 8.95
CA ASP A 329 39.96 -24.46 10.06
C ASP A 329 40.66 -25.75 9.58
N ASN A 330 40.24 -26.31 8.44
CA ASN A 330 40.90 -27.48 7.83
C ASN A 330 42.36 -27.17 7.42
N LEU A 331 42.64 -25.96 6.91
CA LEU A 331 44.00 -25.54 6.57
C LEU A 331 44.87 -25.39 7.82
N LEU A 332 44.32 -24.84 8.91
CA LEU A 332 45.02 -24.71 10.19
C LEU A 332 45.29 -26.09 10.82
N GLU A 333 44.38 -27.04 10.68
CA GLU A 333 44.57 -28.42 11.12
C GLU A 333 45.66 -29.13 10.31
N GLU A 334 45.61 -29.09 8.98
CA GLU A 334 46.66 -29.64 8.09
C GLU A 334 48.02 -28.95 8.36
N GLN A 335 48.00 -27.64 8.63
CA GLN A 335 49.18 -26.93 9.05
C GLN A 335 49.70 -27.45 10.39
N ALA A 336 48.84 -27.74 11.38
CA ALA A 336 49.24 -28.19 12.71
C ALA A 336 49.95 -29.55 12.70
N GLU A 337 49.68 -30.42 11.71
CA GLU A 337 50.32 -31.74 11.55
C GLU A 337 51.85 -31.66 11.36
N PHE A 338 52.36 -30.54 10.83
CA PHE A 338 53.79 -30.27 10.73
C PHE A 338 54.39 -30.02 12.13
N THR A 339 54.70 -31.10 12.84
CA THR A 339 55.23 -31.11 14.22
C THR A 339 56.74 -31.33 14.30
N GLY A 340 57.33 -32.01 13.31
CA GLY A 340 58.76 -32.33 13.24
C GLY A 340 59.55 -31.36 12.35
N VAL A 341 60.87 -31.29 12.55
CA VAL A 341 61.79 -30.37 11.86
C VAL A 341 62.64 -31.10 10.79
N GLY A 342 62.38 -32.39 10.57
CA GLY A 342 63.16 -33.29 9.71
C GLY A 342 64.48 -33.75 10.34
N ASP A 343 64.87 -34.99 10.08
CA ASP A 343 66.05 -35.65 10.64
C ASP A 343 67.20 -35.88 9.63
N SER A 344 66.98 -35.53 8.37
CA SER A 344 67.95 -35.59 7.28
C SER A 344 67.63 -34.51 6.23
N VAL A 345 68.61 -34.16 5.39
CA VAL A 345 68.42 -33.21 4.28
C VAL A 345 67.22 -33.62 3.40
N MET A 346 67.14 -34.89 3.01
CA MET A 346 66.05 -35.43 2.18
C MET A 346 64.67 -35.27 2.85
N HIS A 347 64.57 -35.52 4.16
CA HIS A 347 63.32 -35.37 4.90
C HIS A 347 62.91 -33.90 5.01
N VAL A 348 63.84 -32.98 5.30
CA VAL A 348 63.53 -31.55 5.36
C VAL A 348 63.10 -31.01 3.99
N GLU A 349 63.75 -31.43 2.90
CA GLU A 349 63.36 -31.05 1.54
C GLU A 349 61.95 -31.56 1.18
N GLN A 350 61.58 -32.76 1.61
CA GLN A 350 60.22 -33.28 1.44
C GLN A 350 59.19 -32.48 2.25
N LEU A 351 59.47 -32.16 3.53
CA LEU A 351 58.60 -31.33 4.36
C LEU A 351 58.41 -29.93 3.77
N LEU A 352 59.47 -29.32 3.23
CA LEU A 352 59.39 -28.03 2.52
C LEU A 352 58.51 -28.12 1.26
N LYS A 353 58.60 -29.22 0.52
CA LYS A 353 57.77 -29.45 -0.67
C LYS A 353 56.29 -29.60 -0.29
N GLU A 354 55.99 -30.36 0.75
CA GLU A 354 54.62 -30.52 1.27
C GLU A 354 54.05 -29.22 1.82
N HIS A 355 54.84 -28.48 2.60
CA HIS A 355 54.47 -27.16 3.10
C HIS A 355 54.20 -26.16 1.98
N LYS A 356 55.02 -26.14 0.92
CA LYS A 356 54.79 -25.30 -0.25
C LYS A 356 53.47 -25.64 -0.95
N LYS A 357 53.13 -26.93 -1.05
CA LYS A 357 51.85 -27.37 -1.60
C LYS A 357 50.66 -26.90 -0.74
N LEU A 358 50.80 -26.91 0.58
CA LEU A 358 49.79 -26.34 1.49
C LEU A 358 49.65 -24.83 1.29
N GLU A 359 50.76 -24.10 1.14
CA GLU A 359 50.76 -22.65 0.85
C GLU A 359 50.01 -22.36 -0.47
N GLU A 360 50.30 -23.10 -1.55
CA GLU A 360 49.60 -22.97 -2.82
C GLU A 360 48.10 -23.30 -2.69
N LYS A 361 47.74 -24.34 -1.93
CA LYS A 361 46.33 -24.71 -1.65
C LYS A 361 45.60 -23.65 -0.82
N SER A 362 46.30 -22.94 0.05
CA SER A 362 45.71 -21.96 0.97
C SER A 362 45.28 -20.65 0.33
N GLN A 363 45.82 -20.34 -0.86
CA GLN A 363 45.63 -19.06 -1.54
C GLN A 363 44.13 -18.73 -1.74
N GLU A 364 43.36 -19.68 -2.27
CA GLU A 364 41.94 -19.48 -2.59
C GLU A 364 41.06 -19.29 -1.34
N PRO A 365 41.15 -20.12 -0.28
CA PRO A 365 40.42 -19.87 0.97
C PRO A 365 40.77 -18.55 1.65
N LEU A 366 42.05 -18.14 1.63
CA LEU A 366 42.49 -16.86 2.21
C LEU A 366 41.93 -15.66 1.44
N GLU A 367 41.98 -15.69 0.11
CA GLU A 367 41.39 -14.64 -0.73
C GLU A 367 39.88 -14.53 -0.53
N LYS A 368 39.16 -15.67 -0.45
CA LYS A 368 37.72 -15.69 -0.16
C LYS A 368 37.40 -15.11 1.21
N ALA A 369 38.20 -15.40 2.24
CA ALA A 369 38.02 -14.87 3.58
C ALA A 369 38.20 -13.35 3.64
N GLN A 370 39.22 -12.83 2.96
CA GLN A 370 39.45 -11.39 2.86
C GLN A 370 38.33 -10.69 2.10
N LEU A 371 37.90 -11.27 0.97
CA LEU A 371 36.78 -10.74 0.19
C LEU A 371 35.49 -10.74 1.00
N LEU A 372 35.19 -11.83 1.72
CA LEU A 372 33.99 -11.92 2.55
C LEU A 372 34.02 -10.92 3.72
N ALA A 373 35.18 -10.71 4.35
CA ALA A 373 35.33 -9.68 5.36
C ALA A 373 35.07 -8.27 4.80
N LEU A 374 35.53 -8.00 3.57
CA LEU A 374 35.26 -6.74 2.86
C LEU A 374 33.77 -6.58 2.53
N VAL A 375 33.09 -7.64 2.07
CA VAL A 375 31.63 -7.63 1.86
C VAL A 375 30.91 -7.28 3.16
N GLY A 376 31.32 -7.87 4.29
CA GLY A 376 30.74 -7.54 5.59
C GLY A 376 30.98 -6.08 6.00
N ASP A 377 32.15 -5.50 5.70
CA ASP A 377 32.40 -4.07 5.94
C ASP A 377 31.48 -3.17 5.11
N GLN A 378 31.25 -3.51 3.84
CA GLN A 378 30.34 -2.78 2.97
C GLN A 378 28.90 -2.84 3.48
N LEU A 379 28.44 -4.01 3.94
CA LEU A 379 27.13 -4.15 4.56
C LEU A 379 27.01 -3.24 5.80
N MET A 380 28.02 -3.21 6.67
CA MET A 380 28.02 -2.32 7.83
C MET A 380 28.01 -0.82 7.44
N GLN A 381 28.78 -0.43 6.43
CA GLN A 381 28.79 0.95 5.91
C GLN A 381 27.44 1.36 5.32
N SER A 382 26.68 0.41 4.78
CA SER A 382 25.30 0.64 4.29
C SER A 382 24.24 0.72 5.40
N HIS A 383 24.64 0.77 6.67
CA HIS A 383 23.76 0.76 7.85
C HIS A 383 22.86 -0.47 7.94
N HIS A 384 23.42 -1.65 7.66
CA HIS A 384 22.70 -2.92 7.77
C HIS A 384 22.23 -3.20 9.22
N ASP A 385 20.96 -3.59 9.39
CA ASP A 385 20.33 -3.79 10.72
C ASP A 385 21.07 -4.81 11.61
N ALA A 386 21.70 -5.81 11.00
CA ALA A 386 22.48 -6.85 11.69
C ALA A 386 23.99 -6.56 11.79
N ALA A 387 24.41 -5.29 11.77
CA ALA A 387 25.84 -4.91 11.82
C ALA A 387 26.59 -5.52 13.03
N ASP A 388 25.94 -5.63 14.19
CA ASP A 388 26.55 -6.20 15.40
C ASP A 388 26.76 -7.71 15.32
N THR A 389 26.04 -8.40 14.43
CA THR A 389 26.25 -9.84 14.14
C THR A 389 27.29 -10.05 13.05
N ILE A 390 27.40 -9.12 12.09
CA ILE A 390 28.36 -9.18 10.97
C ILE A 390 29.78 -8.85 11.45
N ARG A 391 29.93 -7.80 12.28
CA ARG A 391 31.23 -7.29 12.73
C ARG A 391 32.15 -8.35 13.34
N PRO A 392 31.71 -9.18 14.31
CA PRO A 392 32.57 -10.17 14.95
C PRO A 392 33.08 -11.21 13.96
N ARG A 393 32.25 -11.61 12.99
CA ARG A 393 32.60 -12.60 11.96
C ARG A 393 33.66 -12.08 11.00
N CYS A 394 33.59 -10.80 10.60
CA CYS A 394 34.65 -10.18 9.81
C CYS A 394 35.98 -10.14 10.57
N VAL A 395 35.95 -9.82 11.86
CA VAL A 395 37.14 -9.82 12.72
C VAL A 395 37.72 -11.24 12.83
N GLU A 396 36.88 -12.24 13.03
CA GLU A 396 37.27 -13.64 13.11
C GLU A 396 37.93 -14.14 11.82
N LEU A 397 37.35 -13.87 10.64
CA LEU A 397 37.96 -14.25 9.35
C LEU A 397 39.34 -13.65 9.17
N ARG A 398 39.50 -12.35 9.46
CA ARG A 398 40.81 -11.68 9.36
C ARG A 398 41.82 -12.31 10.33
N HIS A 399 41.40 -12.58 11.56
CA HIS A 399 42.25 -13.21 12.55
C HIS A 399 42.71 -14.62 12.10
N LEU A 400 41.81 -15.43 11.55
CA LEU A 400 42.16 -16.77 11.04
C LEU A 400 43.15 -16.68 9.88
N CYS A 401 42.96 -15.73 8.96
CA CYS A 401 43.92 -15.47 7.88
C CYS A 401 45.30 -15.08 8.42
N ASP A 402 45.35 -14.10 9.31
CA ASP A 402 46.61 -13.60 9.89
C ASP A 402 47.34 -14.70 10.66
N ASN A 403 46.61 -15.52 11.42
CA ASN A 403 47.17 -16.68 12.13
C ASN A 403 47.81 -17.67 11.17
N PHE A 404 47.06 -18.10 10.15
CA PHE A 404 47.56 -19.06 9.18
C PHE A 404 48.83 -18.54 8.49
N ILE A 405 48.80 -17.30 7.99
CA ILE A 405 49.94 -16.67 7.29
C ILE A 405 51.17 -16.59 8.20
N ASN A 406 50.97 -16.15 9.45
CA ASN A 406 52.07 -15.99 10.40
C ASN A 406 52.68 -17.34 10.82
N GLU A 407 51.85 -18.34 11.12
CA GLU A 407 52.33 -19.68 11.45
C GLU A 407 53.02 -20.35 10.26
N ASN A 408 52.50 -20.16 9.03
CA ASN A 408 53.11 -20.73 7.82
C ASN A 408 54.50 -20.12 7.58
N LYS A 409 54.62 -18.80 7.77
CA LYS A 409 55.90 -18.10 7.68
C LYS A 409 56.89 -18.63 8.73
N LYS A 410 56.47 -18.77 10.00
CA LYS A 410 57.31 -19.34 11.07
C LYS A 410 57.79 -20.75 10.72
N LYS A 411 56.90 -21.64 10.27
CA LYS A 411 57.26 -23.02 9.90
C LYS A 411 58.23 -23.06 8.73
N ARG A 412 58.01 -22.25 7.69
CA ARG A 412 58.93 -22.12 6.56
C ARG A 412 60.33 -21.68 7.01
N ASP A 413 60.41 -20.70 7.91
CA ASP A 413 61.70 -20.22 8.45
C ASP A 413 62.40 -21.30 9.28
N VAL A 414 61.66 -22.08 10.06
CA VAL A 414 62.19 -23.22 10.84
C VAL A 414 62.73 -24.31 9.91
N PHE A 415 61.98 -24.72 8.89
CA PHE A 415 62.44 -25.70 7.91
C PHE A 415 63.66 -25.20 7.13
N GLY A 416 63.69 -23.93 6.75
CA GLY A 416 64.87 -23.32 6.10
C GLY A 416 66.12 -23.40 6.95
N LYS A 417 66.02 -23.07 8.25
CA LYS A 417 67.13 -23.20 9.21
C LYS A 417 67.56 -24.65 9.41
N SER A 418 66.61 -25.58 9.50
CA SER A 418 66.89 -27.01 9.62
C SER A 418 67.67 -27.54 8.42
N LEU A 419 67.23 -27.17 7.21
CA LEU A 419 67.87 -27.59 5.97
C LEU A 419 69.32 -27.11 5.89
N GLU A 420 69.57 -25.85 6.26
CA GLU A 420 70.92 -25.30 6.29
C GLU A 420 71.82 -26.04 7.29
N LEU A 421 71.31 -26.32 8.49
CA LEU A 421 72.05 -27.07 9.52
C LEU A 421 72.41 -28.48 9.05
N HIS A 422 71.44 -29.23 8.51
CA HIS A 422 71.70 -30.59 8.00
C HIS A 422 72.69 -30.59 6.83
N ARG A 423 72.60 -29.61 5.92
CA ARG A 423 73.58 -29.46 4.83
C ARG A 423 74.99 -29.12 5.31
N GLN A 424 75.13 -28.39 6.42
CA GLN A 424 76.44 -28.13 7.02
C GLN A 424 77.03 -29.38 7.68
N LEU A 425 76.19 -30.16 8.38
CA LEU A 425 76.59 -31.43 8.99
C LEU A 425 77.03 -32.47 7.94
N ASP A 426 76.38 -32.52 6.78
CA ASP A 426 76.75 -33.43 5.68
C ASP A 426 78.05 -33.00 4.96
N LYS A 427 78.45 -31.73 5.06
CA LYS A 427 79.68 -31.19 4.45
C LYS A 427 80.93 -31.34 5.32
N THR A 428 80.81 -31.67 6.60
CA THR A 428 81.95 -31.94 7.49
C THR A 428 82.53 -33.33 7.22
N PRO A 429 83.78 -33.46 6.72
CA PRO A 429 84.42 -34.75 6.48
C PRO A 429 84.63 -35.52 7.79
N PHE A 430 84.43 -36.84 7.74
CA PHE A 430 84.43 -37.76 8.89
C PHE A 430 85.80 -37.94 9.59
N GLU A 431 86.83 -37.15 9.26
CA GLU A 431 88.21 -37.39 9.71
C GLU A 431 88.74 -36.44 10.81
N GLU A 432 87.97 -35.45 11.28
CA GLU A 432 88.39 -34.62 12.43
C GLU A 432 87.31 -34.48 13.51
N SER A 433 86.80 -35.61 14.02
CA SER A 433 86.07 -35.59 15.29
C SER A 433 86.42 -36.76 16.19
N VAL A 434 87.57 -36.65 16.85
CA VAL A 434 87.74 -37.20 18.19
C VAL A 434 86.73 -36.47 19.09
N ASN A 435 85.49 -36.98 19.14
CA ASN A 435 84.51 -36.85 20.23
C ASN A 435 83.08 -37.13 19.70
N GLY A 436 82.69 -38.41 19.68
CA GLY A 436 81.28 -38.82 19.49
C GLY A 436 80.29 -38.18 20.49
N LEU A 437 80.79 -37.54 21.55
CA LEU A 437 80.03 -36.73 22.51
C LEU A 437 79.50 -35.41 21.94
N ILE A 438 80.12 -34.83 20.90
CA ILE A 438 79.70 -33.52 20.33
C ILE A 438 78.48 -33.69 19.42
N VAL A 439 78.43 -34.76 18.61
CA VAL A 439 77.29 -35.07 17.73
C VAL A 439 76.06 -35.46 18.57
N GLN A 440 76.25 -36.18 19.67
CA GLN A 440 75.18 -36.42 20.65
C GLN A 440 74.73 -35.13 21.35
N ARG A 441 75.65 -34.22 21.70
CA ARG A 441 75.30 -32.91 22.25
C ARG A 441 74.53 -32.04 21.26
N GLN A 442 74.84 -32.05 19.97
CA GLN A 442 74.09 -31.32 18.95
C GLN A 442 72.69 -31.90 18.73
N LYS A 443 72.52 -33.24 18.72
CA LYS A 443 71.19 -33.89 18.72
C LYS A 443 70.38 -33.58 19.98
N LEU A 444 71.01 -33.49 21.15
CA LEU A 444 70.36 -33.05 22.39
C LEU A 444 70.02 -31.56 22.37
N MET A 445 70.87 -30.73 21.74
CA MET A 445 70.61 -29.30 21.54
C MET A 445 69.44 -29.07 20.57
N LEU A 446 69.30 -29.89 19.52
CA LEU A 446 68.13 -29.94 18.63
C LEU A 446 66.83 -30.24 19.40
N CYS A 447 66.87 -31.17 20.36
CA CYS A 447 65.73 -31.48 21.23
C CYS A 447 65.44 -30.35 22.25
N TRP A 448 66.48 -29.65 22.73
CA TRP A 448 66.37 -28.53 23.67
C TRP A 448 65.84 -27.25 23.01
N VAL A 449 66.35 -26.89 21.84
CA VAL A 449 65.89 -25.71 21.06
C VAL A 449 64.43 -25.87 20.66
N TRP A 450 63.98 -27.08 20.31
CA TRP A 450 62.57 -27.37 20.05
C TRP A 450 61.69 -27.27 21.31
N ARG A 451 62.14 -27.80 22.46
CA ARG A 451 61.40 -27.67 23.73
C ARG A 451 61.32 -26.24 24.25
N PHE A 452 62.31 -25.40 24.00
CA PHE A 452 62.29 -24.00 24.44
C PHE A 452 61.43 -23.14 23.51
N SER A 453 61.56 -23.31 22.20
CA SER A 453 60.78 -22.54 21.20
C SER A 453 59.30 -22.90 21.15
N THR A 454 58.89 -24.08 21.65
CA THR A 454 57.47 -24.48 21.77
C THR A 454 56.85 -24.12 23.13
N ARG A 455 57.65 -23.84 24.16
CA ARG A 455 57.17 -23.40 25.48
C ARG A 455 56.87 -21.90 25.55
N GLU A 456 57.64 -21.07 24.85
CA GLU A 456 57.39 -19.63 24.78
C GLU A 456 56.12 -19.29 23.97
N SER A 457 55.63 -20.19 23.11
CA SER A 457 54.38 -20.02 22.36
C SER A 457 53.11 -20.55 23.06
N ARG A 458 53.20 -21.08 24.29
CA ARG A 458 52.04 -21.54 25.09
C ARG A 458 51.80 -20.72 26.37
N ILE A 459 52.57 -19.66 26.62
CA ILE A 459 52.44 -18.78 27.80
C ILE A 459 52.31 -17.30 27.37
N ALA A 460 51.83 -17.03 26.16
CA ALA A 460 51.48 -15.68 25.71
C ALA A 460 50.05 -15.66 25.16
#